data_AF-A0AA40AYD0-F1
#
_entry.id   AF-A0AA40AYD0-F1
#
_cell.length_a   1.000
_cell.length_b   1.000
_cell.length_c   1.000
_cell.angle_alpha   90.00
_cell.angle_beta   90.00
_cell.angle_gamma   90.00
#
_symmetry.space_group_name_H-M   'P 1'
#
loop_
_entity.id
_entity.type
_entity.pdbx_description
1 polymer ?
#
loop_
_entity_poly.entity_id
_entity_poly.type
_entity_poly.pdbx_seq_one_letter_code
_entity_poly.pdbx_strand_id
1 'polypeptide(L)'
;FHSIAENRLRGSAKLNLDYFRGICRQDAFKRVAMVTNMWGRLGPGENGNSREQELVDKDEFWGSILRDGAQMERHDNTAKSAFRLMEKILASEHDGKNIQIVSEMKDGTLLSKTTAGESIRGELSKLEKVKSQGPLVNGIWMVSTGSITFSNDNGFPSR
;
A
#
# COMPACT_ATOMS: atom_id res chain seq x y z
N PHE A 1 8.14 7.70 -3.79
CA PHE A 1 8.73 7.52 -5.14
C PHE A 1 8.34 6.16 -5.68
N HIS A 2 8.10 6.04 -6.99
CA HIS A 2 7.89 4.78 -7.70
C HIS A 2 8.65 4.78 -9.02
N SER A 3 9.28 3.65 -9.35
CA SER A 3 10.00 3.47 -10.61
C SER A 3 9.02 3.23 -11.74
N ILE A 4 9.02 4.08 -12.76
CA ILE A 4 8.16 3.90 -13.94
C ILE A 4 8.61 2.72 -14.82
N ALA A 5 9.84 2.26 -14.63
CA ALA A 5 10.36 1.05 -15.27
C ALA A 5 9.75 -0.23 -14.64
N GLU A 6 9.19 -0.15 -13.44
CA GLU A 6 8.45 -1.26 -12.86
C GLU A 6 7.05 -1.32 -13.48
N ASN A 7 6.69 -2.49 -14.02
CA ASN A 7 5.47 -2.62 -14.80
C ASN A 7 4.18 -2.55 -13.95
N ARG A 8 4.26 -2.71 -12.62
CA ARG A 8 3.11 -2.70 -11.70
C ARG A 8 3.51 -2.34 -10.26
N LEU A 9 2.63 -1.63 -9.55
CA LEU A 9 2.63 -1.58 -8.07
C LEU A 9 2.23 -2.96 -7.52
N ARG A 10 3.20 -3.76 -7.07
CA ARG A 10 2.96 -5.09 -6.48
C ARG A 10 3.59 -5.23 -5.08
N GLY A 11 3.10 -6.23 -4.36
CA GLY A 11 3.69 -6.70 -3.11
C GLY A 11 3.80 -5.60 -2.06
N SER A 12 5.01 -5.39 -1.55
CA SER A 12 5.31 -4.41 -0.51
C SER A 12 5.00 -2.97 -0.91
N ALA A 13 5.09 -2.60 -2.19
CA ALA A 13 4.82 -1.23 -2.63
C ALA A 13 3.34 -0.85 -2.45
N LYS A 14 2.42 -1.76 -2.77
CA LYS A 14 0.97 -1.55 -2.57
C LYS A 14 0.65 -1.54 -1.08
N LEU A 15 1.21 -2.49 -0.32
CA LEU A 15 1.01 -2.57 1.13
C LEU A 15 1.52 -1.30 1.84
N ASN A 16 2.69 -0.79 1.45
CA ASN A 16 3.25 0.45 1.99
C ASN A 16 2.37 1.66 1.66
N LEU A 17 1.74 1.67 0.47
CA LEU A 17 0.81 2.71 0.09
C LEU A 17 -0.47 2.66 0.91
N ASP A 18 -1.00 1.46 1.17
CA ASP A 18 -2.17 1.26 2.03
C ASP A 18 -1.88 1.68 3.48
N TYR A 19 -0.71 1.32 4.02
CA TYR A 19 -0.27 1.80 5.32
C TYR A 19 -0.10 3.32 5.35
N PHE A 20 0.51 3.90 4.32
CA PHE A 20 0.65 5.34 4.19
C PHE A 20 -0.70 6.05 4.22
N ARG A 21 -1.71 5.51 3.52
CA ARG A 21 -3.09 6.03 3.58
C ARG A 21 -3.70 5.93 4.98
N GLY A 22 -3.50 4.82 5.67
CA GLY A 22 -4.04 4.63 7.03
C GLY A 22 -3.39 5.55 8.08
N ILE A 23 -2.18 6.03 7.83
CA ILE A 23 -1.41 6.91 8.71
C ILE A 23 -1.72 8.38 8.42
N CYS A 24 -1.80 8.75 7.15
CA CYS A 24 -2.03 10.12 6.74
C CYS A 24 -3.53 10.44 6.82
N ARG A 25 -3.87 11.47 7.60
CA ARG A 25 -5.20 12.09 7.49
C ARG A 25 -5.35 12.75 6.11
N GLN A 26 -6.59 12.90 5.65
CA GLN A 26 -6.91 13.40 4.31
C GLN A 26 -6.31 14.80 4.04
N ASP A 27 -6.23 15.65 5.06
CA ASP A 27 -5.61 16.97 4.99
C ASP A 27 -4.08 16.94 4.83
N ALA A 28 -3.43 15.85 5.25
CA ALA A 28 -1.99 15.69 5.10
C ALA A 28 -1.56 15.45 3.65
N PHE A 29 -2.44 14.92 2.80
CA PHE A 29 -2.10 14.62 1.40
C PHE A 29 -1.76 15.85 0.57
N LYS A 30 -2.29 17.03 0.92
CA LYS A 30 -1.91 18.32 0.30
C LYS A 30 -0.42 18.63 0.39
N ARG A 31 0.31 17.97 1.31
CA ARG A 31 1.76 18.11 1.50
C ARG A 31 2.56 16.94 0.94
N VAL A 32 1.92 16.02 0.24
CA VAL A 32 2.54 14.81 -0.28
C VAL A 32 2.80 14.97 -1.77
N ALA A 33 4.02 14.67 -2.18
CA ALA A 33 4.39 14.54 -3.59
C ALA A 33 4.60 13.06 -3.94
N MET A 34 3.77 12.56 -4.85
CA MET A 34 3.91 11.24 -5.46
C MET A 34 4.81 11.36 -6.68
N VAL A 35 6.03 10.83 -6.57
CA VAL A 35 7.07 11.05 -7.58
C VAL A 35 7.36 9.78 -8.37
N THR A 36 7.24 9.83 -9.71
CA THR A 36 7.72 8.78 -10.62
C THR A 36 9.19 9.01 -10.96
N ASN A 37 10.01 7.96 -10.98
CA ASN A 37 11.44 8.06 -11.32
C ASN A 37 11.90 6.98 -12.31
N MET A 38 13.20 6.96 -12.62
CA MET A 38 13.82 5.97 -13.52
C MET A 38 13.25 5.94 -14.95
N TRP A 39 12.76 7.09 -15.43
CA TRP A 39 12.26 7.26 -16.79
C TRP A 39 13.26 6.85 -17.88
N GLY A 40 14.56 7.05 -17.63
CA GLY A 40 15.64 6.63 -18.54
C GLY A 40 15.92 5.12 -18.57
N ARG A 41 15.23 4.30 -17.77
CA ARG A 41 15.38 2.84 -17.75
C ARG A 41 14.32 2.09 -18.57
N LEU A 42 13.40 2.81 -19.20
CA LEU A 42 12.40 2.20 -20.07
C LEU A 42 13.06 1.58 -21.30
N GLY A 43 12.76 0.31 -21.55
CA GLY A 43 13.23 -0.42 -22.72
C GLY A 43 12.48 -0.02 -24.00
N PRO A 44 12.98 -0.41 -25.18
CA PRO A 44 12.26 -0.20 -26.44
C PRO A 44 10.86 -0.82 -26.42
N GLY A 45 9.85 -0.04 -26.80
CA GLY A 45 8.45 -0.47 -26.80
C GLY A 45 7.73 -0.37 -25.45
N GLU A 46 8.42 -0.01 -24.36
CA GLU A 46 7.76 0.26 -23.08
C GLU A 46 7.13 1.66 -23.05
N ASN A 47 5.83 1.73 -22.72
CA ASN A 47 5.11 3.00 -22.65
C ASN A 47 5.00 3.48 -21.20
N GLY A 48 5.99 4.25 -20.75
CA GLY A 48 6.00 4.85 -19.41
C GLY A 48 4.82 5.79 -19.15
N ASN A 49 4.29 6.48 -20.17
CA ASN A 49 3.13 7.34 -20.00
C ASN A 49 1.86 6.52 -19.69
N SER A 50 1.68 5.37 -20.34
CA SER A 50 0.55 4.47 -20.05
C SER A 50 0.63 3.91 -18.63
N ARG A 51 1.84 3.58 -18.16
CA ARG A 51 2.05 3.15 -16.77
C ARG A 51 1.76 4.26 -15.78
N GLU A 52 2.21 5.48 -16.08
CA GLU A 52 1.94 6.64 -15.26
C GLU A 52 0.43 6.91 -15.15
N GLN A 53 -0.28 6.81 -16.27
CA GLN A 53 -1.74 6.96 -16.31
C GLN A 53 -2.43 5.89 -15.46
N GLU A 54 -1.97 4.64 -15.50
CA GLU A 54 -2.51 3.58 -14.64
C GLU A 54 -2.36 3.92 -13.14
N LEU A 55 -1.27 4.57 -12.73
CA LEU A 55 -1.10 5.04 -11.35
C LEU A 55 -2.17 6.06 -10.97
N VAL A 56 -2.48 6.99 -11.88
CA VAL A 56 -3.43 8.09 -11.65
C VAL A 56 -4.86 7.57 -11.64
N ASP A 57 -5.21 6.69 -12.57
CA ASP A 57 -6.60 6.27 -12.78
C ASP A 57 -7.11 5.31 -11.70
N LYS A 58 -6.20 4.55 -11.06
CA LYS A 58 -6.57 3.51 -10.11
C LYS A 58 -6.51 4.00 -8.67
N ASP A 59 -7.65 3.92 -7.99
CA ASP A 59 -7.80 4.27 -6.57
C ASP A 59 -6.94 3.43 -5.64
N GLU A 60 -6.76 2.15 -5.99
CA GLU A 60 -5.86 1.25 -5.28
C GLU A 60 -4.38 1.65 -5.46
N PHE A 61 -4.06 2.49 -6.44
CA PHE A 61 -2.75 3.10 -6.67
C PHE A 61 -2.77 4.58 -6.24
N TRP A 62 -2.47 5.54 -7.11
CA TRP A 62 -2.32 6.92 -6.67
C TRP A 62 -3.62 7.71 -6.78
N GLY A 63 -4.62 7.23 -7.51
CA GLY A 63 -5.85 7.98 -7.78
C GLY A 63 -6.56 8.52 -6.55
N SER A 64 -6.70 7.71 -5.50
CA SER A 64 -7.31 8.16 -4.22
C SER A 64 -6.51 9.27 -3.56
N ILE A 65 -5.19 9.08 -3.43
CA ILE A 65 -4.27 10.02 -2.77
C ILE A 65 -4.16 11.34 -3.55
N LEU A 66 -4.15 11.28 -4.87
CA LEU A 66 -4.11 12.46 -5.73
C LEU A 66 -5.41 13.27 -5.64
N ARG A 67 -6.57 12.60 -5.56
CA ARG A 67 -7.85 13.29 -5.34
C ARG A 67 -7.91 13.98 -3.98
N ASP A 68 -7.25 13.43 -2.98
CA ASP A 68 -7.15 14.05 -1.66
C ASP A 68 -6.13 15.21 -1.60
N GLY A 69 -5.57 15.60 -2.75
CA GLY A 69 -4.76 16.81 -2.92
C GLY A 69 -3.26 16.58 -2.98
N ALA A 70 -2.80 15.33 -3.02
CA ALA A 70 -1.40 15.05 -3.29
C ALA A 70 -0.99 15.50 -4.70
N GLN A 71 0.24 15.96 -4.81
CA GLN A 71 0.84 16.38 -6.07
C GLN A 71 1.52 15.20 -6.76
N MET A 72 1.55 15.21 -8.09
CA MET A 72 2.27 14.21 -8.87
C MET A 72 3.41 14.87 -9.64
N GLU A 73 4.59 14.26 -9.61
CA GLU A 73 5.77 14.82 -10.27
C GLU A 73 6.65 13.74 -10.89
N ARG A 74 7.42 14.11 -11.92
CA ARG A 74 8.42 13.26 -12.55
C ARG A 74 9.84 13.65 -12.11
N HIS A 75 10.62 12.66 -11.70
CA HIS A 75 12.05 12.76 -11.43
C HIS A 75 12.85 12.02 -12.50
N ASP A 76 13.70 12.75 -13.22
CA ASP A 76 14.54 12.21 -14.31
C ASP A 76 15.91 11.71 -13.81
N ASN A 77 16.07 11.49 -12.50
CA ASN A 77 17.33 11.11 -11.85
C ASN A 77 18.46 12.15 -12.02
N THR A 78 18.14 13.41 -12.31
CA THR A 78 19.11 14.51 -12.34
C THR A 78 19.01 15.38 -11.09
N ALA A 79 20.12 16.04 -10.73
CA ALA A 79 20.12 17.04 -9.66
C ALA A 79 19.10 18.16 -9.94
N LYS A 80 18.98 18.59 -11.19
CA LYS A 80 18.04 19.65 -11.60
C LYS A 80 16.59 19.29 -11.27
N SER A 81 16.14 18.08 -11.58
CA SER A 81 14.77 17.68 -11.24
C SER A 81 14.58 17.46 -9.75
N ALA A 82 15.60 17.01 -9.01
CA ALA A 82 15.56 16.95 -7.55
C ALA A 82 15.40 18.33 -6.92
N PHE A 83 16.17 19.33 -7.36
CA PHE A 83 16.05 20.71 -6.88
C PHE A 83 14.66 21.28 -7.17
N ARG A 84 14.15 21.10 -8.39
CA ARG A 84 12.79 21.52 -8.75
C ARG A 84 11.70 20.88 -7.86
N LEU A 85 11.85 19.60 -7.53
CA LEU A 85 10.95 18.90 -6.62
C LEU A 85 11.00 19.51 -5.21
N MET A 86 12.20 19.77 -4.69
CA MET A 86 12.38 20.41 -3.38
C MET A 86 11.78 21.81 -3.36
N GLU A 87 12.03 22.63 -4.38
CA GLU A 87 11.44 23.97 -4.50
C GLU A 87 9.91 23.92 -4.48
N LYS A 88 9.29 22.99 -5.23
CA LYS A 88 7.82 22.82 -5.22
C LYS A 88 7.28 22.43 -3.84
N ILE A 89 7.94 21.49 -3.16
CA ILE A 89 7.54 21.04 -1.82
C ILE A 89 7.70 22.17 -0.80
N LEU A 90 8.77 22.95 -0.88
CA LEU A 90 9.05 24.06 0.04
C LEU A 90 8.17 25.30 -0.25
N ALA A 91 7.79 25.53 -1.50
CA ALA A 91 6.96 26.66 -1.92
C ALA A 91 5.46 26.41 -1.74
N SER A 92 5.03 25.16 -1.62
CA SER A 92 3.63 24.88 -1.27
C SER A 92 3.31 25.52 0.09
N GLU A 93 2.31 26.38 0.14
CA GLU A 93 1.91 27.09 1.36
C GLU A 93 1.53 26.08 2.44
N HIS A 94 2.44 25.88 3.38
CA HIS A 94 2.17 25.11 4.58
C HIS A 94 1.53 26.07 5.57
N ASP A 95 0.31 25.79 6.01
CA ASP A 95 -0.39 26.46 7.12
C ASP A 95 0.31 26.24 8.48
N GLY A 96 1.63 26.05 8.48
CA GLY A 96 2.49 25.87 9.65
C GLY A 96 2.33 24.52 10.36
N LYS A 97 1.37 23.67 9.95
CA LYS A 97 1.18 22.38 10.62
C LYS A 97 2.18 21.38 10.06
N ASN A 98 2.91 20.70 10.95
CA ASN A 98 3.72 19.56 10.57
C ASN A 98 2.83 18.36 10.25
N ILE A 99 3.38 17.34 9.59
CA ILE A 99 2.73 16.03 9.51
C ILE A 99 2.56 15.50 10.95
N GLN A 100 1.40 14.94 11.28
CA GLN A 100 1.05 14.59 12.66
C GLN A 100 2.10 13.70 13.35
N ILE A 101 2.60 12.67 12.65
CA ILE A 101 3.63 11.77 13.21
C ILE A 101 4.94 12.50 13.55
N VAL A 102 5.34 13.47 12.74
CA VAL A 102 6.56 14.28 12.98
C VAL A 102 6.34 15.18 14.19
N SER A 103 5.14 15.71 14.36
CA SER A 103 4.77 16.53 15.53
C SER A 103 4.81 15.69 16.81
N GLU A 104 4.11 14.56 16.82
CA GLU A 104 4.04 13.66 17.97
C GLU A 104 5.42 13.15 18.39
N MET A 105 6.28 12.80 17.43
CA MET A 105 7.65 12.37 17.70
C MET A 105 8.56 13.50 18.18
N LYS A 106 8.37 14.73 17.67
CA LYS A 106 9.09 15.92 18.15
C LYS A 106 8.75 16.23 19.61
N ASP A 107 7.51 15.97 20.01
CA ASP A 107 7.02 16.16 21.38
C ASP A 107 7.40 14.99 22.31
N GLY A 108 8.24 14.05 21.84
CA GLY A 108 8.78 12.95 22.65
C GLY A 108 7.97 11.66 22.62
N THR A 109 6.94 11.57 21.76
CA THR A 109 6.16 10.33 21.60
C THR A 109 6.97 9.29 20.85
N LEU A 110 7.10 8.08 21.41
CA LEU A 110 7.70 6.95 20.72
C LEU A 110 6.88 6.62 19.45
N LEU A 111 7.55 6.30 18.33
CA LEU A 111 6.90 5.96 17.05
C LEU A 111 5.73 4.97 17.23
N SER A 112 5.90 3.94 18.07
CA SER A 112 4.87 2.91 18.31
C SER A 112 3.65 3.40 19.11
N LYS A 113 3.71 4.59 19.70
CA LYS A 113 2.63 5.25 20.44
C LYS A 113 2.07 6.48 19.71
N THR A 114 2.59 6.78 18.53
CA THR A 114 2.01 7.81 17.65
C THR A 114 0.63 7.35 17.19
N THR A 115 -0.26 8.29 16.86
CA THR A 115 -1.58 7.99 16.28
C THR A 115 -1.46 7.06 15.07
N ALA A 116 -0.44 7.32 14.24
CA ALA A 116 -0.04 6.49 13.11
C ALA A 116 0.35 5.07 13.55
N GLY A 117 1.26 4.96 14.53
CA GLY A 117 1.75 3.69 15.05
C GLY A 117 0.67 2.84 15.71
N GLU A 118 -0.30 3.47 16.38
CA GLU A 118 -1.47 2.81 16.95
C GLU A 118 -2.43 2.27 15.88
N SER A 119 -2.70 3.07 14.84
CA SER A 119 -3.51 2.67 13.69
C SER A 119 -2.93 1.41 13.01
N ILE A 120 -1.63 1.42 12.73
CA ILE A 120 -0.92 0.27 12.13
C ILE A 120 -1.00 -0.96 13.04
N ARG A 121 -0.77 -0.79 14.34
CA ARG A 121 -0.85 -1.90 15.31
C ARG A 121 -2.25 -2.50 15.35
N GLY A 122 -3.29 -1.68 15.31
CA GLY A 122 -4.68 -2.14 15.23
C GLY A 122 -4.93 -3.01 14.00
N GLU A 123 -4.46 -2.59 12.83
CA GLU A 123 -4.58 -3.37 11.59
C GLU A 123 -3.76 -4.67 11.63
N LEU A 124 -2.53 -4.63 12.15
CA LEU A 124 -1.70 -5.83 12.33
C LEU A 124 -2.38 -6.85 13.25
N SER A 125 -2.96 -6.41 14.37
CA SER A 125 -3.70 -7.30 15.29
C SER A 125 -4.96 -7.90 14.66
N LYS A 126 -5.63 -7.21 13.74
CA LYS A 126 -6.76 -7.78 12.98
C LYS A 126 -6.29 -8.89 12.03
N LEU A 127 -5.17 -8.67 11.34
CA LEU A 127 -4.57 -9.67 10.44
C LEU A 127 -4.07 -10.91 11.20
N GLU A 128 -3.49 -10.73 12.38
CA GLU A 128 -3.08 -11.85 13.25
C GLU A 128 -4.27 -12.68 13.72
N LYS A 129 -5.39 -12.04 14.09
CA LYS A 129 -6.63 -12.74 14.49
C LYS A 129 -7.26 -13.52 13.34
N VAL A 130 -7.28 -12.96 12.12
CA VAL A 130 -7.79 -13.67 10.93
C VAL A 130 -6.92 -14.89 10.61
N LYS A 131 -5.59 -14.78 10.77
CA LYS A 131 -4.67 -15.91 10.57
C LYS A 131 -4.80 -16.98 11.68
N SER A 132 -5.13 -16.57 12.91
CA SER A 132 -5.43 -17.45 14.04
C SER A 132 -6.82 -18.09 13.95
N GLN A 133 -7.76 -17.50 13.19
CA GLN A 133 -9.12 -18.02 12.95
C GLN A 133 -9.27 -18.60 11.53
N GLY A 134 -8.27 -19.39 11.07
CA GLY A 134 -8.43 -20.24 9.89
C GLY A 134 -9.70 -21.11 10.01
N PRO A 135 -10.38 -21.44 8.90
CA PRO A 135 -11.77 -21.87 8.94
C PRO A 135 -11.92 -23.17 9.73
N LEU A 136 -12.76 -23.13 10.77
CA LEU A 136 -13.37 -24.30 11.36
C LEU A 136 -14.38 -24.85 10.33
N VAL A 137 -13.89 -25.54 9.31
CA VAL A 137 -14.74 -26.37 8.46
C VAL A 137 -15.06 -27.62 9.26
N ASN A 138 -16.29 -27.68 9.80
CA ASN A 138 -16.89 -28.92 10.26
C ASN A 138 -17.08 -29.84 9.04
N GLY A 139 -16.13 -30.75 8.84
CA GLY A 139 -16.20 -31.76 7.78
C GLY A 139 -14.84 -32.26 7.35
N ILE A 140 -14.37 -33.32 8.01
CA ILE A 140 -13.43 -34.35 7.53
C ILE A 140 -12.08 -33.82 7.01
N TRP A 141 -11.04 -33.97 7.84
CA TRP A 141 -9.66 -34.03 7.38
C TRP A 141 -9.27 -35.47 7.09
N MET A 142 -8.82 -35.76 5.88
CA MET A 142 -7.99 -36.94 5.63
C MET A 142 -6.83 -36.55 4.71
N VAL A 143 -5.62 -36.58 5.24
CA VAL A 143 -4.38 -36.60 4.46
C VAL A 143 -3.86 -38.02 4.51
N SER A 144 -3.70 -38.66 3.36
CA SER A 144 -2.73 -39.74 3.22
C SER A 144 -2.30 -39.88 1.77
N THR A 145 -0.99 -39.81 1.57
CA THR A 145 -0.28 -40.41 0.44
C THR A 145 -0.76 -41.85 0.21
N GLY A 146 -1.09 -42.17 -1.04
CA GLY A 146 -1.26 -43.54 -1.53
C GLY A 146 -2.68 -44.11 -1.43
N SER A 147 -3.34 -44.17 -2.59
CA SER A 147 -4.50 -45.03 -2.93
C SER A 147 -5.84 -44.73 -2.24
N ILE A 148 -6.79 -44.21 -3.05
CA ILE A 148 -8.19 -44.07 -2.68
C ILE A 148 -8.92 -45.36 -3.05
N THR A 149 -9.50 -46.05 -2.06
CA THR A 149 -10.59 -47.02 -2.27
C THR A 149 -11.83 -46.51 -1.54
N PHE A 150 -12.97 -46.51 -2.25
CA PHE A 150 -14.27 -46.17 -1.69
C PHE A 150 -14.99 -47.46 -1.29
N SER A 151 -15.47 -47.53 -0.04
CA SER A 151 -16.48 -48.50 0.38
C SER A 151 -17.70 -47.70 0.85
N ASN A 152 -18.86 -47.98 0.26
CA ASN A 152 -20.11 -47.27 0.53
C ASN A 152 -20.96 -48.14 1.46
N ASP A 153 -20.98 -47.83 2.75
CA ASP A 153 -21.80 -48.52 3.74
C ASP A 153 -22.90 -47.56 4.21
N ASN A 154 -24.04 -47.59 3.53
CA ASN A 154 -25.28 -46.97 3.99
C ASN A 154 -26.35 -48.06 4.03
N GLY A 155 -26.37 -48.77 5.15
CA GLY A 155 -27.51 -49.57 5.57
C GLY A 155 -28.72 -48.66 5.79
N PHE A 156 -29.73 -48.79 4.95
CA PHE A 156 -31.07 -48.26 5.17
C PHE A 156 -31.81 -49.16 6.17
N PRO A 157 -32.53 -48.61 7.17
CA PRO A 157 -33.57 -49.35 7.87
C PRO A 157 -34.89 -49.27 7.09
N SER A 158 -35.60 -50.38 7.10
CA SER A 158 -36.85 -50.67 6.40
C SER A 158 -38.05 -49.85 6.90
N ARG A 159 -38.92 -49.46 5.95
CA ARG A 159 -40.38 -49.56 6.05
C ARG A 159 -41.00 -49.56 4.66
#